data_AF-A0A101VBW0-F1
#
_entry.id   AF-A0A101VBW0-F1
#
_cell.length_a   1.000
_cell.length_b   1.000
_cell.length_c   1.000
_cell.angle_alpha   90.00
_cell.angle_beta   90.00
_cell.angle_gamma   90.00
#
_symmetry.space_group_name_H-M   'P 1'
#
loop_
_entity.id
_entity.type
_entity.pdbx_description
1 polymer ?
#
loop_
_entity_poly.entity_id
_entity_poly.type
_entity_poly.pdbx_seq_one_letter_code
_entity_poly.pdbx_strand_id
1 'polypeptide(L)'
;MKIASEQDVGSQSAEVLLHQQIKALSANLLHVIGGAGRVSELPRQIMELADTLSGLRQALGREPTEDDFRNAIGVSANAGDPFDIATIKMVHGSLEIAASRILAQEAAEITGKMRLFEGILCRGRAMKSFLRDLQS
;
A
#
# COMPACT_ATOMS: atom_id res chain seq x y z
N MET A 1 -9.22 22.74 24.61
CA MET A 1 -9.70 21.39 24.26
C MET A 1 -10.57 21.54 23.02
N LYS A 2 -10.03 21.32 21.83
CA LYS A 2 -10.78 21.41 20.56
C LYS A 2 -11.65 20.17 20.47
N ILE A 3 -12.97 20.35 20.47
CA ILE A 3 -13.94 19.27 20.25
C ILE A 3 -13.83 18.92 18.76
N ALA A 4 -13.46 17.68 18.43
CA ALA A 4 -13.44 17.19 17.06
C ALA A 4 -14.86 17.32 16.48
N SER A 5 -14.97 17.82 15.25
CA SER A 5 -16.28 17.94 14.60
C SER A 5 -16.82 16.55 14.26
N GLU A 6 -18.15 16.38 14.14
CA GLU A 6 -18.76 15.09 13.75
C GLU A 6 -18.20 14.55 12.42
N GLN A 7 -17.75 15.46 11.55
CA GLN A 7 -17.11 15.13 10.27
C GLN A 7 -15.70 14.54 10.43
N ASP A 8 -14.95 14.97 11.46
CA ASP A 8 -13.64 14.41 11.79
C ASP A 8 -13.77 12.97 12.32
N VAL A 9 -14.79 12.71 13.13
CA VAL A 9 -15.07 11.37 13.68
C VAL A 9 -15.52 10.39 12.57
N GLY A 10 -16.35 10.87 11.64
CA GLY A 10 -16.78 10.08 10.48
C GLY A 10 -15.61 9.71 9.56
N SER A 11 -14.71 10.65 9.31
CA SER A 11 -13.54 10.44 8.46
C SER A 11 -12.56 9.44 9.07
N GLN A 12 -12.27 9.55 10.37
CA GLN A 12 -11.36 8.64 11.07
C GLN A 12 -11.89 7.20 11.12
N SER A 13 -13.21 7.03 11.29
CA SER A 13 -13.85 5.70 11.26
C SER A 13 -13.77 5.08 9.86
N ALA A 14 -13.97 5.89 8.81
CA ALA A 14 -13.90 5.42 7.43
C ALA A 14 -12.48 5.02 7.01
N GLU A 15 -11.44 5.73 7.46
CA GLU A 15 -10.04 5.37 7.22
C GLU A 15 -9.65 4.02 7.86
N VAL A 16 -10.08 3.79 9.11
CA VAL A 16 -9.84 2.51 9.80
C VAL A 16 -10.53 1.36 9.08
N LEU A 17 -11.76 1.57 8.61
CA LEU A 17 -12.47 0.57 7.83
C LEU A 17 -11.78 0.31 6.49
N LEU A 18 -11.33 1.36 5.80
CA LEU A 18 -10.57 1.24 4.56
C LEU A 18 -9.28 0.42 4.76
N HIS A 19 -8.53 0.68 5.84
CA HIS A 19 -7.35 -0.12 6.21
C HIS A 19 -7.70 -1.60 6.32
N GLN A 20 -8.74 -1.92 7.09
CA GLN A 20 -9.16 -3.31 7.35
C GLN A 20 -9.56 -4.02 6.06
N GLN A 21 -10.32 -3.36 5.20
CA GLN A 21 -10.78 -3.95 3.94
C GLN A 21 -9.62 -4.19 2.97
N ILE A 22 -8.72 -3.21 2.80
CA ILE A 22 -7.53 -3.38 1.96
C ILE A 22 -6.67 -4.54 2.49
N LYS A 23 -6.45 -4.61 3.81
CA LYS A 23 -5.67 -5.67 4.44
C LYS A 23 -6.30 -7.05 4.23
N ALA A 24 -7.61 -7.18 4.44
CA ALA A 24 -8.33 -8.45 4.28
C ALA A 24 -8.31 -8.94 2.82
N LEU A 25 -8.58 -8.04 1.87
CA LEU A 25 -8.53 -8.35 0.44
C LEU A 25 -7.12 -8.74 0.01
N SER A 26 -6.11 -7.95 0.41
CA SER A 26 -4.70 -8.23 0.07
C SER A 26 -4.23 -9.57 0.63
N ALA A 27 -4.60 -9.90 1.87
CA ALA A 27 -4.26 -11.19 2.47
C ALA A 27 -4.91 -12.36 1.71
N ASN A 28 -6.19 -12.25 1.35
CA ASN A 28 -6.85 -13.31 0.58
C ASN A 28 -6.26 -13.44 -0.82
N LEU A 29 -5.93 -12.33 -1.50
CA LEU A 29 -5.25 -12.35 -2.80
C LEU A 29 -3.90 -13.07 -2.72
N LEU A 30 -3.08 -12.76 -1.71
CA LEU A 30 -1.79 -13.45 -1.48
C LEU A 30 -2.00 -14.95 -1.25
N HIS A 31 -2.99 -15.33 -0.45
CA HIS A 31 -3.30 -16.75 -0.24
C HIS A 31 -3.85 -17.43 -1.48
N VAL A 32 -4.68 -16.76 -2.29
CA VAL A 32 -5.22 -17.31 -3.56
C VAL A 32 -4.08 -17.60 -4.52
N ILE A 33 -3.14 -16.65 -4.68
CA ILE A 33 -1.93 -16.84 -5.50
C ILE A 33 -1.08 -18.00 -4.95
N GLY A 34 -1.02 -18.15 -3.62
CA GLY A 34 -0.35 -19.28 -2.95
C GLY A 34 -1.14 -20.60 -2.92
N GLY A 35 -2.35 -20.66 -3.51
CA GLY A 35 -3.20 -21.86 -3.54
C GLY A 35 -3.95 -22.18 -2.24
N ALA A 36 -3.88 -21.32 -1.21
CA ALA A 36 -4.52 -21.51 0.09
C ALA A 36 -5.69 -20.53 0.36
N GLY A 37 -5.97 -19.63 -0.57
CA GLY A 37 -7.00 -18.59 -0.43
C GLY A 37 -8.38 -19.01 -0.90
N ARG A 38 -9.38 -18.14 -0.65
CA ARG A 38 -10.78 -18.37 -1.03
C ARG A 38 -11.17 -17.49 -2.20
N VAL A 39 -11.09 -18.02 -3.42
CA VAL A 39 -11.43 -17.30 -4.66
C VAL A 39 -12.88 -16.82 -4.65
N SER A 40 -13.80 -17.62 -4.09
CA SER A 40 -15.23 -17.28 -3.98
C SER A 40 -15.51 -16.05 -3.11
N GLU A 41 -14.58 -15.66 -2.23
CA GLU A 41 -14.72 -14.49 -1.36
C GLU A 41 -14.30 -13.19 -2.07
N LEU A 42 -13.55 -13.26 -3.17
CA LEU A 42 -13.02 -12.09 -3.85
C LEU A 42 -14.13 -11.12 -4.31
N PRO A 43 -15.24 -11.57 -4.94
CA PRO A 43 -16.31 -10.66 -5.34
C PRO A 43 -16.91 -9.90 -4.15
N ARG A 44 -17.15 -10.59 -3.03
CA ARG A 44 -17.69 -9.97 -1.80
C ARG A 44 -16.71 -8.93 -1.24
N GLN A 45 -15.44 -9.28 -1.11
CA GLN A 45 -14.40 -8.37 -0.58
C GLN A 45 -14.19 -7.14 -1.47
N ILE A 46 -14.32 -7.29 -2.80
CA ILE A 46 -14.25 -6.16 -3.75
C ILE A 46 -15.46 -5.24 -3.55
N MET A 47 -16.67 -5.78 -3.38
CA MET A 47 -17.87 -4.97 -3.11
C MET A 47 -17.76 -4.24 -1.77
N GLU A 48 -17.30 -4.91 -0.71
CA GLU A 48 -17.10 -4.29 0.61
C GLU A 48 -16.08 -3.14 0.57
N LEU A 49 -15.01 -3.29 -0.21
CA LEU A 49 -14.05 -2.21 -0.44
C LEU A 49 -14.69 -1.05 -1.22
N ALA A 50 -15.47 -1.33 -2.26
CA ALA A 50 -16.17 -0.31 -3.05
C ALA A 50 -17.18 0.48 -2.20
N ASP A 51 -17.95 -0.20 -1.34
CA ASP A 51 -18.88 0.42 -0.40
C ASP A 51 -18.14 1.31 0.61
N THR A 52 -17.01 0.83 1.11
CA THR A 52 -16.15 1.60 2.03
C THR A 52 -15.62 2.87 1.36
N LEU A 53 -15.19 2.79 0.08
CA LEU A 53 -14.74 3.95 -0.69
C LEU A 53 -15.85 4.96 -0.94
N SER A 54 -17.06 4.47 -1.25
CA SER A 54 -18.23 5.34 -1.39
C SER A 54 -18.57 6.06 -0.08
N GLY A 55 -18.52 5.35 1.05
CA GLY A 55 -18.71 5.95 2.38
C GLY A 55 -17.64 6.98 2.73
N LEU A 56 -16.37 6.69 2.43
CA LEU A 56 -15.27 7.62 2.62
C LEU A 56 -15.47 8.90 1.78
N ARG A 57 -15.84 8.76 0.50
CA ARG A 57 -16.14 9.90 -0.36
C ARG A 57 -17.26 10.78 0.21
N GLN A 58 -18.32 10.17 0.74
CA GLN A 58 -19.41 10.90 1.37
C GLN A 58 -18.95 11.66 2.62
N ALA A 59 -18.11 11.05 3.46
CA ALA A 59 -17.57 11.69 4.66
C ALA A 59 -16.62 12.86 4.33
N LEU A 60 -15.74 12.68 3.34
CA LEU A 60 -14.77 13.69 2.92
C LEU A 60 -15.38 14.82 2.10
N GLY A 61 -16.52 14.58 1.44
CA GLY A 61 -17.11 15.52 0.47
C GLY A 61 -16.25 15.71 -0.80
N ARG A 62 -15.25 14.85 -1.02
CA ARG A 62 -14.34 14.84 -2.17
C ARG A 62 -13.95 13.40 -2.51
N GLU A 63 -13.44 13.20 -3.72
CA GLU A 63 -12.83 11.92 -4.08
C GLU A 63 -11.59 11.64 -3.19
N PRO A 64 -11.38 10.39 -2.75
CA PRO A 64 -10.17 10.01 -2.03
C PRO A 64 -8.91 10.25 -2.87
N THR A 65 -7.88 10.83 -2.27
CA THR A 65 -6.57 11.08 -2.90
C THR A 65 -5.63 9.92 -2.61
N GLU A 66 -4.50 9.87 -3.32
CA GLU A 66 -3.43 8.90 -3.04
C GLU A 66 -2.98 8.94 -1.58
N ASP A 67 -2.97 10.12 -0.95
CA ASP A 67 -2.56 10.26 0.45
C ASP A 67 -3.57 9.64 1.42
N ASP A 68 -4.87 9.71 1.14
CA ASP A 68 -5.88 9.01 1.94
C ASP A 68 -5.66 7.50 1.90
N PHE A 69 -5.30 6.96 0.73
CA PHE A 69 -4.93 5.55 0.59
C PHE A 69 -3.61 5.22 1.29
N ARG A 70 -2.56 6.05 1.17
CA ARG A 70 -1.30 5.84 1.88
C ARG A 70 -1.51 5.76 3.39
N ASN A 71 -2.27 6.72 3.92
CA ASN A 71 -2.62 6.78 5.33
C ASN A 71 -3.42 5.55 5.75
N ALA A 72 -4.44 5.18 4.96
CA ALA A 72 -5.26 4.01 5.23
C ALA A 72 -4.47 2.71 5.14
N ILE A 73 -3.46 2.54 4.30
CA ILE A 73 -2.70 1.28 4.23
C ILE A 73 -1.64 1.22 5.36
N GLY A 74 -1.44 2.31 6.11
CA GLY A 74 -0.35 2.41 7.07
C GLY A 74 1.02 2.44 6.39
N VAL A 75 1.06 2.69 5.07
CA VAL A 75 2.27 3.04 4.35
C VAL A 75 2.48 4.54 4.55
N SER A 76 2.54 4.98 5.80
CA SER A 76 3.29 6.19 6.08
C SER A 76 4.73 5.78 5.86
N ALA A 77 5.26 5.99 4.66
CA ALA A 77 6.70 6.13 4.55
C ALA A 77 7.03 7.18 5.61
N ASN A 78 7.77 6.82 6.66
CA ASN A 78 8.49 7.85 7.36
C ASN A 78 9.35 8.46 6.26
N ALA A 79 8.98 9.65 5.76
CA ALA A 79 9.57 10.19 4.54
C ALA A 79 11.09 10.43 4.68
N GLY A 80 11.63 10.25 5.90
CA GLY A 80 13.05 10.21 6.21
C GLY A 80 13.64 8.84 6.54
N ASP A 81 12.88 7.74 6.68
CA ASP A 81 13.46 6.41 6.92
C ASP A 81 13.91 5.78 5.58
N PRO A 82 15.22 5.64 5.35
CA PRO A 82 15.73 5.07 4.12
C PRO A 82 15.36 3.59 3.91
N PHE A 83 15.03 2.85 4.98
CA PHE A 83 14.59 1.45 4.91
C PHE A 83 13.14 1.35 4.39
N ASP A 84 12.26 2.23 4.85
CA ASP A 84 10.86 2.28 4.38
C ASP A 84 10.80 2.67 2.91
N ILE A 85 11.54 3.71 2.52
CA ILE A 85 11.64 4.16 1.12
C ILE A 85 12.14 3.02 0.22
N ALA A 86 13.18 2.31 0.66
CA ALA A 86 13.71 1.19 -0.08
C ALA A 86 12.69 0.04 -0.22
N THR A 87 11.96 -0.27 0.85
CA THR A 87 10.94 -1.32 0.86
C THR A 87 9.80 -1.01 -0.10
N ILE A 88 9.30 0.23 -0.09
CA ILE A 88 8.24 0.67 -1.02
C ILE A 88 8.69 0.52 -2.47
N LYS A 89 9.91 0.97 -2.81
CA LYS A 89 10.47 0.79 -4.16
C LYS A 89 10.54 -0.68 -4.57
N MET A 90 11.00 -1.55 -3.68
CA MET A 90 11.07 -2.99 -3.94
C MET A 90 9.69 -3.60 -4.16
N VAL A 91 8.69 -3.26 -3.32
CA VAL A 91 7.31 -3.76 -3.45
C VAL A 91 6.69 -3.28 -4.76
N HIS A 92 6.75 -1.98 -5.06
CA HIS A 92 6.21 -1.41 -6.30
C HIS A 92 6.84 -2.05 -7.54
N GLY A 93 8.17 -2.16 -7.57
CA GLY A 93 8.87 -2.79 -8.69
C GLY A 93 8.47 -4.26 -8.88
N SER A 94 8.34 -5.01 -7.78
CA SER A 94 7.93 -6.42 -7.83
C SER A 94 6.49 -6.59 -8.34
N LEU A 95 5.56 -5.74 -7.88
CA LEU A 95 4.17 -5.75 -8.33
C LEU A 95 4.06 -5.36 -9.81
N GLU A 96 4.81 -4.36 -10.25
CA GLU A 96 4.83 -3.93 -11.66
C GLU A 96 5.39 -5.03 -12.57
N ILE A 97 6.43 -5.76 -12.16
CA ILE A 97 6.94 -6.94 -12.89
C ILE A 97 5.88 -8.04 -12.99
N ALA A 98 5.19 -8.35 -11.89
CA ALA A 98 4.17 -9.39 -11.89
C ALA A 98 2.99 -9.00 -12.80
N ALA A 99 2.49 -7.77 -12.66
CA ALA A 99 1.37 -7.25 -13.46
C ALA A 99 1.72 -7.18 -14.95
N SER A 100 2.90 -6.65 -15.29
CA SER A 100 3.37 -6.54 -16.68
C SER A 100 3.51 -7.91 -17.35
N ARG A 101 3.97 -8.94 -16.64
CA ARG A 101 4.01 -10.32 -17.16
C ARG A 101 2.64 -10.89 -17.44
N ILE A 102 1.68 -10.68 -16.54
CA ILE A 102 0.29 -11.13 -16.73
C ILE A 102 -0.33 -10.43 -17.95
N LEU A 103 -0.02 -9.15 -18.15
CA LEU A 103 -0.55 -8.33 -19.24
C LEU A 103 0.30 -8.39 -20.54
N ALA A 104 1.39 -9.16 -20.57
CA ALA A 104 2.36 -9.22 -21.67
C ALA A 104 2.91 -7.83 -22.10
N GLN A 105 3.22 -6.97 -21.12
CA GLN A 105 3.72 -5.61 -21.34
C GLN A 105 5.22 -5.49 -21.02
N GLU A 106 6.08 -5.86 -21.98
CA GLU A 106 7.54 -5.92 -21.77
C GLU A 106 8.17 -4.59 -21.30
N ALA A 107 7.71 -3.45 -21.82
CA ALA A 107 8.23 -2.13 -21.42
C ALA A 107 7.94 -1.80 -19.93
N ALA A 108 6.76 -2.17 -19.44
CA ALA A 108 6.40 -2.02 -18.03
C ALA A 108 7.21 -2.98 -17.16
N GLU A 109 7.52 -4.19 -17.64
CA GLU A 109 8.38 -5.13 -16.91
C GLU A 109 9.79 -4.57 -16.70
N ILE A 110 10.36 -3.90 -17.71
CA ILE A 110 11.67 -3.25 -17.60
C ILE A 110 11.63 -2.14 -16.54
N THR A 111 10.61 -1.29 -16.56
CA THR A 111 10.41 -0.23 -15.55
C THR A 111 10.31 -0.81 -14.15
N GLY A 112 9.53 -1.88 -13.98
CA GLY A 112 9.41 -2.59 -12.71
C GLY A 112 10.74 -3.17 -12.22
N LYS A 113 11.54 -3.79 -13.10
CA LYS A 113 12.89 -4.29 -12.79
C LYS A 113 13.83 -3.18 -12.33
N MET A 114 13.83 -2.04 -13.03
CA MET A 114 14.64 -0.88 -12.64
C MET A 114 14.25 -0.37 -11.25
N ARG A 115 12.96 -0.22 -10.98
CA ARG A 115 12.46 0.25 -9.67
C ARG A 115 12.80 -0.73 -8.54
N LEU A 116 12.66 -2.04 -8.78
CA LEU A 116 13.08 -3.06 -7.82
C LEU A 116 14.58 -2.96 -7.51
N PHE A 117 15.41 -2.82 -8.54
CA PHE A 117 16.85 -2.69 -8.39
C PHE A 117 17.26 -1.42 -7.63
N GLU A 118 16.62 -0.29 -7.92
CA GLU A 118 16.79 0.94 -7.15
C GLU A 118 16.47 0.75 -5.66
N GLY A 119 15.39 0.02 -5.35
CA GLY A 119 15.02 -0.30 -3.98
C GLY A 119 16.10 -1.12 -3.27
N ILE A 120 16.63 -2.14 -3.92
CA ILE A 120 17.74 -2.97 -3.39
C ILE A 120 18.99 -2.11 -3.12
N LEU A 121 19.37 -1.25 -4.05
CA LEU A 121 20.50 -0.34 -3.88
C LEU A 121 20.27 0.66 -2.74
N CYS A 122 19.06 1.19 -2.61
CA CYS A 122 18.67 2.09 -1.54
C CYS A 122 18.79 1.41 -0.18
N ARG A 123 18.30 0.17 -0.05
CA ARG A 123 18.42 -0.63 1.17
C ARG A 123 19.88 -0.89 1.54
N GLY A 124 20.72 -1.20 0.56
CA GLY A 124 22.16 -1.38 0.77
C GLY A 124 22.85 -0.12 1.29
N ARG A 125 22.46 1.07 0.81
CA ARG A 125 22.97 2.35 1.31
C ARG A 125 22.48 2.63 2.75
N ALA A 126 21.20 2.40 3.03
CA ALA A 126 20.62 2.54 4.35
C ALA A 126 21.37 1.69 5.39
N MET A 127 21.60 0.41 5.06
CA MET A 127 22.33 -0.52 5.91
C MET A 127 23.77 -0.06 6.18
N LYS A 128 24.49 0.42 5.16
CA LYS A 128 25.86 0.94 5.33
C LYS A 128 25.90 2.17 6.24
N SER A 129 24.91 3.06 6.16
CA SER A 129 24.82 4.22 7.04
C SER A 129 24.58 3.78 8.48
N PHE A 130 23.57 2.93 8.70
CA PHE A 130 23.22 2.41 10.01
C PHE A 130 24.40 1.71 10.70
N LEU A 131 25.15 0.88 9.98
CA LEU A 131 26.33 0.21 10.52
C LEU A 131 27.46 1.18 10.87
N ARG A 132 27.61 2.29 10.16
CA ARG A 132 28.59 3.33 10.47
C ARG A 132 28.23 4.05 11.77
N ASP A 133 26.96 4.37 11.94
CA ASP A 133 26.46 5.07 13.12
C ASP A 133 26.56 4.21 14.41
N LEU A 134 26.55 2.87 14.27
CA LEU A 134 26.80 1.96 15.39
C LEU A 134 28.27 1.86 15.81
N GLN A 135 29.20 2.31 14.96
CA GLN A 135 30.65 2.24 15.21
C GLN A 135 31.22 3.57 15.75
N SER A 136 30.43 4.64 15.76
CA SER A 136 30.75 5.96 16.32
C SER A 136 30.22 6.12 17.73
#